data_AF-A0A9Y2P3E7-F1
#
_entry.id   AF-A0A9Y2P3E7-F1
#
_cell.length_a   1.000
_cell.length_b   1.000
_cell.length_c   1.000
_cell.angle_alpha   90.00
_cell.angle_beta   90.00
_cell.angle_gamma   90.00
#
_symmetry.space_group_name_H-M   'P 1'
#
loop_
_entity.id
_entity.type
_entity.pdbx_description
1 polymer ?
#
loop_
_entity_poly.entity_id
_entity_poly.type
_entity_poly.pdbx_seq_one_letter_code
_entity_poly.pdbx_strand_id
1 'polypeptide(L)'
;MFPRDSFSCTGELITGGLGSSRRTHYFCKSCLNFVYSQIAAADQRINLRTSVLNDATSFKPFVELMTDEKMSWADVPAVHSFCRYPETLEELQALMDNYSIACLR
;
A
#
# COMPACT_ATOMS: atom_id res chain seq x y z
N MET A 1 3.15 -2.22 -2.89
CA MET A 1 2.49 -3.55 -2.86
C MET A 1 3.56 -4.59 -3.13
N PHE A 2 3.44 -5.78 -2.54
CA PHE A 2 4.42 -6.86 -2.71
C PHE A 2 3.73 -8.11 -3.25
N PRO A 3 4.41 -8.94 -4.06
CA PRO A 3 3.90 -10.25 -4.44
C PRO A 3 3.50 -11.06 -3.19
N ARG A 4 2.40 -11.80 -3.27
CA ARG A 4 1.92 -12.59 -2.13
C ARG A 4 2.94 -13.65 -1.73
N ASP A 5 3.59 -14.28 -2.71
CA ASP A 5 4.52 -15.39 -2.49
C ASP A 5 5.88 -14.93 -1.94
N SER A 6 6.17 -13.62 -1.96
CA SER A 6 7.37 -13.05 -1.34
C SER A 6 7.14 -12.61 0.11
N PHE A 7 5.97 -12.89 0.70
CA PHE A 7 5.62 -12.44 2.04
C PHE A 7 5.28 -13.62 2.96
N SER A 8 5.92 -13.61 4.12
CA SER A 8 5.57 -14.44 5.28
C SER A 8 5.54 -13.59 6.54
N CYS A 9 4.69 -13.95 7.50
CA CYS A 9 4.60 -13.27 8.78
C CYS A 9 4.63 -14.30 9.90
N THR A 10 5.42 -14.02 10.94
CA THR A 10 5.46 -14.79 12.18
C THR A 10 4.73 -14.04 13.28
N GLY A 11 4.08 -14.77 14.20
CA GLY A 11 3.26 -14.20 15.27
C GLY A 11 1.76 -14.28 14.98
N GLU A 12 0.95 -13.90 15.97
CA GLU A 12 -0.51 -13.99 15.87
C GLU A 12 -1.12 -12.71 15.29
N LEU A 13 -1.89 -12.89 14.22
CA LEU A 13 -2.65 -11.83 13.57
C LEU A 13 -4.16 -12.03 13.79
N ILE A 14 -4.88 -10.92 13.90
CA ILE A 14 -6.34 -10.87 13.92
C ILE A 14 -6.85 -10.01 12.76
N THR A 15 -8.08 -10.26 12.31
CA THR A 15 -8.73 -9.39 11.33
C THR A 15 -9.40 -8.20 12.03
N GLY A 16 -9.38 -7.03 11.40
CA GLY A 16 -9.97 -5.81 11.98
C GLY A 16 -10.42 -4.77 10.94
N GLY A 17 -10.74 -3.57 11.43
CA GLY A 17 -11.35 -2.48 10.64
C GLY A 17 -12.85 -2.71 10.41
N LEU A 18 -13.45 -1.90 9.51
CA LEU A 18 -14.90 -1.96 9.22
C LEU A 18 -15.35 -3.31 8.60
N GLY A 19 -14.42 -4.08 8.04
CA GLY A 19 -14.69 -5.33 7.34
C GLY A 19 -15.33 -5.10 5.96
N SER A 20 -14.99 -5.91 4.97
CA SER A 20 -15.66 -5.94 3.67
C SER A 20 -15.35 -7.23 2.93
N SER A 21 -16.21 -7.66 2.01
CA SER A 21 -15.91 -8.78 1.10
C SER A 21 -14.76 -8.48 0.14
N ARG A 22 -14.46 -7.20 -0.10
CA ARG A 22 -13.44 -6.75 -1.06
C ARG A 22 -12.03 -6.69 -0.48
N ARG A 23 -11.91 -6.53 0.85
CA ARG A 23 -10.63 -6.28 1.51
C ARG A 23 -10.62 -6.80 2.94
N THR A 24 -9.57 -7.54 3.27
CA THR A 24 -9.29 -8.04 4.62
C THR A 24 -8.07 -7.31 5.17
N HIS A 25 -8.18 -6.76 6.38
CA HIS A 25 -7.09 -6.08 7.08
C HIS A 25 -6.59 -6.95 8.24
N TYR A 26 -5.28 -7.15 8.32
CA TYR A 26 -4.63 -7.97 9.34
C TYR A 26 -3.84 -7.08 10.32
N PHE A 27 -4.10 -7.28 11.61
CA PHE A 27 -3.50 -6.54 12.70
C PHE A 27 -2.76 -7.49 13.63
N CYS A 28 -1.69 -7.02 14.28
CA CYS A 28 -1.03 -7.76 15.35
C CYS A 28 -2.01 -7.94 16.52
N LYS A 29 -2.18 -9.16 17.03
CA LYS A 29 -3.11 -9.45 18.14
C LYS A 29 -2.75 -8.71 19.43
N SER A 30 -1.45 -8.48 19.67
CA SER A 30 -0.97 -7.89 20.92
C SER A 30 -1.01 -6.36 20.92
N CYS A 31 -0.46 -5.71 19.89
CA CYS A 31 -0.34 -4.24 19.86
C CYS A 31 -1.34 -3.56 18.93
N LEU A 32 -2.16 -4.33 18.20
CA LEU A 32 -3.17 -3.84 17.25
C LEU A 32 -2.58 -2.98 16.12
N ASN A 33 -1.27 -3.10 15.84
CA ASN A 33 -0.68 -2.43 14.70
C ASN A 33 -1.20 -3.06 13.40
N PHE A 34 -1.50 -2.23 12.40
CA PHE A 34 -1.95 -2.68 11.08
C PHE A 34 -0.75 -3.20 10.30
N VAL A 35 -0.70 -4.50 10.04
CA VAL A 35 0.45 -5.15 9.38
C VAL A 35 0.29 -5.13 7.86
N TYR A 36 -0.76 -5.76 7.32
CA TYR A 36 -0.99 -5.83 5.88
C TYR A 36 -2.47 -6.06 5.54
N SER A 37 -2.82 -5.88 4.27
CA SER A 37 -4.16 -6.21 3.77
C SER A 37 -4.12 -6.99 2.46
N GLN A 38 -5.18 -7.77 2.23
CA GLN A 38 -5.44 -8.47 0.98
C GLN A 38 -6.69 -7.92 0.32
N ILE A 39 -6.71 -7.91 -1.00
CA ILE A 39 -7.82 -7.43 -1.81
C ILE A 39 -8.31 -8.61 -2.64
N ALA A 40 -9.62 -8.90 -2.61
CA ALA A 40 -10.17 -10.11 -3.21
C ALA A 40 -9.89 -10.23 -4.72
N ALA A 41 -9.96 -9.12 -5.47
CA ALA A 41 -9.68 -9.07 -6.90
C ALA A 41 -8.17 -8.96 -7.24
N ALA A 42 -7.30 -9.18 -6.24
CA ALA A 42 -5.87 -8.93 -6.32
C ALA A 42 -5.12 -9.79 -5.28
N ASP A 43 -5.42 -11.08 -5.27
CA ASP A 43 -4.92 -12.08 -4.33
C ASP A 43 -3.43 -12.40 -4.50
N GLN A 44 -2.89 -12.22 -5.72
CA GLN A 44 -1.47 -12.38 -6.04
C GLN A 44 -0.56 -11.33 -5.38
N ARG A 45 -1.12 -10.34 -4.67
CA ARG A 45 -0.37 -9.28 -4.01
C ARG A 45 -0.92 -8.93 -2.63
N ILE A 46 -0.03 -8.40 -1.79
CA ILE A 46 -0.40 -7.82 -0.50
C ILE A 46 -0.10 -6.33 -0.46
N ASN A 47 -0.88 -5.61 0.36
CA ASN A 47 -0.57 -4.24 0.74
C ASN A 47 0.00 -4.23 2.16
N LEU A 48 1.33 -4.25 2.25
CA LEU A 48 2.09 -4.18 3.51
C LEU A 48 2.19 -2.73 4.00
N ARG A 49 2.07 -2.52 5.31
CA ARG A 49 2.38 -1.23 5.92
C ARG A 49 3.89 -1.13 6.10
N THR A 50 4.54 -0.26 5.33
CA THR A 50 6.00 -0.13 5.34
C THR A 50 6.56 0.26 6.71
N SER A 51 5.76 0.91 7.56
CA SER A 51 6.12 1.23 8.96
C SER A 51 6.41 0.02 9.85
N VAL A 52 6.07 -1.21 9.43
CA VAL A 52 6.42 -2.43 10.16
C VAL A 52 7.81 -2.97 9.82
N LEU A 53 8.47 -2.41 8.79
CA LEU A 53 9.81 -2.79 8.39
C LEU A 53 10.84 -2.03 9.23
N ASN A 54 11.93 -2.70 9.61
CA ASN A 54 13.04 -2.07 10.32
C ASN A 54 13.70 -0.95 9.50
N ASP A 55 13.79 -1.14 8.18
CA ASP A 55 14.21 -0.11 7.24
C ASP A 55 13.11 0.14 6.19
N ALA A 56 12.33 1.18 6.42
CA ALA A 56 11.32 1.65 5.49
C ALA A 56 11.85 2.77 4.56
N THR A 57 13.07 3.27 4.79
CA THR A 57 13.58 4.48 4.11
C THR A 57 13.79 4.28 2.61
N SER A 58 14.01 3.04 2.21
CA SER A 58 14.10 2.62 0.81
C SER A 58 12.77 2.71 0.06
N PHE A 59 11.63 2.83 0.75
CA PHE A 59 10.29 2.93 0.16
C PHE A 59 9.75 4.36 0.20
N LYS A 60 10.39 5.27 -0.53
CA LYS A 60 9.89 6.63 -0.71
C LYS A 60 8.50 6.60 -1.37
N PRO A 61 7.55 7.47 -0.94
CA PRO A 61 6.26 7.59 -1.61
C PRO A 61 6.43 7.85 -3.10
N PHE A 62 5.81 7.02 -3.93
CA PHE A 62 5.84 7.19 -5.39
C PHE A 62 4.55 7.81 -5.92
N VAL A 63 3.42 7.34 -5.39
CA VAL A 63 2.07 7.82 -5.71
C VAL A 63 1.35 8.17 -4.41
N GLU A 64 0.70 9.32 -4.37
CA GLU A 64 -0.35 9.64 -3.40
C GLU A 64 -1.72 9.75 -4.10
N LEU A 65 -2.77 9.30 -3.41
CA LEU A 65 -4.15 9.24 -3.92
C LEU A 65 -5.09 9.92 -2.93
N MET A 66 -6.28 10.31 -3.39
CA MET A 66 -7.32 10.95 -2.56
C MET A 66 -6.86 12.30 -1.98
N THR A 67 -6.08 13.07 -2.74
CA THR A 67 -5.50 14.33 -2.25
C THR A 67 -6.53 15.46 -2.13
N ASP A 68 -7.74 15.30 -2.64
CA ASP A 68 -8.84 16.25 -2.40
C ASP A 68 -9.49 16.09 -1.01
N GLU A 69 -9.27 14.95 -0.35
CA GLU A 69 -9.70 14.66 1.03
C GLU A 69 -8.55 14.77 2.04
N LYS A 70 -7.33 15.12 1.59
CA LYS A 70 -6.17 15.24 2.47
C LYS A 70 -6.23 16.50 3.33
N MET A 71 -5.67 16.41 4.52
CA MET A 71 -5.43 17.60 5.35
C MET A 71 -4.45 18.53 4.64
N SER A 72 -4.72 19.84 4.64
CA SER A 72 -3.93 20.83 3.89
C SER A 72 -2.46 20.95 4.32
N TRP A 73 -2.11 20.47 5.51
CA TRP A 73 -0.74 20.45 6.04
C TRP A 73 -0.01 19.12 5.80
N ALA A 74 -0.70 18.10 5.28
CA ALA A 74 -0.14 16.77 5.08
C ALA A 74 0.50 16.66 3.68
N ASP A 75 1.80 16.94 3.62
CA ASP A 75 2.60 16.84 2.41
C ASP A 75 3.55 15.65 2.47
N VAL A 76 3.66 14.95 1.35
CA VAL A 76 4.62 13.85 1.14
C VAL A 76 5.36 14.07 -0.17
N PRO A 77 6.62 13.62 -0.30
CA PRO A 77 7.40 13.82 -1.51
C PRO A 77 7.05 12.76 -2.59
N ALA A 78 5.76 12.59 -2.88
CA ALA A 78 5.29 11.67 -3.92
C ALA A 78 5.58 12.23 -5.31
N VAL A 79 6.07 11.38 -6.22
CA VAL A 79 6.38 11.76 -7.61
C VAL A 79 5.09 12.03 -8.40
N HIS A 80 4.04 11.28 -8.09
CA HIS A 80 2.72 11.42 -8.71
C HIS A 80 1.65 11.66 -7.64
N SER A 81 0.74 12.60 -7.90
CA SER A 81 -0.31 13.00 -6.96
C SER A 81 -1.66 13.06 -7.68
N PHE A 82 -2.67 12.38 -7.13
CA PHE A 82 -4.01 12.31 -7.70
C PHE A 82 -5.07 12.73 -6.69
N CYS A 83 -5.98 13.61 -7.12
CA CYS A 83 -7.16 13.97 -6.34
C CYS A 83 -7.98 12.73 -5.99
N ARG A 84 -8.07 11.74 -6.88
CA ARG A 84 -8.77 10.47 -6.67
C ARG A 84 -7.89 9.27 -7.07
N TYR A 85 -8.44 8.30 -7.80
CA TYR A 85 -7.69 7.19 -8.38
C TYR A 85 -7.26 7.52 -9.82
N PRO A 86 -6.23 6.87 -10.37
CA PRO A 86 -6.01 6.84 -11.81
C PRO A 86 -7.27 6.32 -12.51
N GLU A 87 -7.71 6.99 -13.58
CA GLU A 87 -9.01 6.73 -14.21
C GLU A 87 -8.90 5.67 -15.30
N THR A 88 -7.72 5.56 -15.91
CA THR A 88 -7.49 4.69 -17.07
C THR A 88 -6.48 3.59 -16.79
N LEU A 89 -6.57 2.50 -17.57
CA LEU A 89 -5.60 1.42 -17.51
C LEU A 89 -4.23 1.89 -18.04
N GLU A 90 -4.23 2.79 -19.01
CA GLU A 90 -3.03 3.39 -19.59
C GLU A 90 -2.27 4.23 -18.54
N GLU A 91 -2.96 5.05 -17.74
CA GLU A 91 -2.33 5.78 -16.64
C GLU A 91 -1.76 4.83 -15.59
N LEU A 92 -2.53 3.81 -15.21
CA LEU A 92 -2.06 2.81 -14.26
C LEU A 92 -0.82 2.07 -14.78
N GLN A 93 -0.80 1.71 -16.07
CA GLN A 93 0.33 1.06 -16.71
C GLN A 93 1.56 1.98 -16.72
N ALA A 94 1.40 3.24 -17.10
CA ALA A 94 2.48 4.22 -17.08
C ALA A 94 3.09 4.40 -15.68
N LEU A 95 2.26 4.40 -14.62
CA LEU A 95 2.74 4.45 -13.24
C LEU A 95 3.58 3.21 -12.89
N MET A 96 3.15 2.02 -13.29
CA MET A 96 3.90 0.78 -13.04
C MET A 96 5.23 0.77 -13.77
N ASP A 97 5.24 1.18 -15.03
CA ASP A 97 6.46 1.25 -15.85
C ASP A 97 7.46 2.26 -15.26
N ASN A 98 7.00 3.46 -14.91
CA ASN A 98 7.83 4.48 -14.28
C ASN A 98 8.41 4.03 -12.93
N TYR A 99 7.60 3.36 -12.10
CA TYR A 99 8.07 2.82 -10.82
C TYR A 99 9.17 1.77 -11.02
N SER A 100 9.01 0.89 -12.01
CA SER A 100 10.00 -0.15 -12.31
C SER A 100 11.37 0.44 -12.67
N ILE A 101 11.40 1.57 -13.38
CA ILE A 101 12.62 2.29 -13.75
C ILE A 101 13.21 3.02 -12.54
N ALA A 102 12.36 3.65 -11.72
CA ALA A 102 12.79 4.40 -10.54
C ALA A 102 13.46 3.51 -9.49
N CYS A 103 13.06 2.24 -9.35
CA CYS A 103 13.68 1.29 -8.44
C CYS A 103 15.03 0.72 -8.93
N LEU A 104 15.41 0.94 -10.19
CA LEU A 104 16.70 0.49 -10.75
C LEU A 104 17.85 1.51 -10.55
N ARG A 105 17.57 2.62 -9.86
CA ARG A 105 18.53 3.67 -9.53
C ARG A 105 18.73 3.74 -8.02
#